data_AF-A0A2N0NAN7-F1
#
_entry.id   AF-A0A2N0NAN7-F1
#
_cell.length_a   1.000
_cell.length_b   1.000
_cell.length_c   1.000
_cell.angle_alpha   90.00
_cell.angle_beta   90.00
_cell.angle_gamma   90.00
#
_symmetry.space_group_name_H-M   'P 1'
#
loop_
_entity.id
_entity.type
_entity.pdbx_description
1 polymer ?
#
loop_
_entity_poly.entity_id
_entity_poly.type
_entity_poly.pdbx_seq_one_letter_code
_entity_poly.pdbx_strand_id
1 'polypeptide(L)' 'MDEASKDERTLSRGYGYSLKNTFAIKKNVFVCGVRYTILPAFSLQGIIAVDIMEGSCTKEIFKNFVISNVVSL' A
#
# COMPACT_ATOMS: atom_id res chain seq x y z
N MET A 1 -6.25 -9.46 10.27
CA MET A 1 -6.22 -9.05 8.85
C MET A 1 -6.26 -7.54 8.83
N ASP A 2 -5.56 -6.93 7.88
CA ASP A 2 -5.52 -5.47 7.75
C ASP A 2 -5.45 -5.09 6.26
N GLU A 3 -5.56 -3.80 5.95
CA GLU A 3 -5.35 -3.25 4.61
C GLU A 3 -4.23 -2.21 4.66
N ALA A 4 -3.19 -2.42 3.85
CA ALA A 4 -2.10 -1.46 3.69
C ALA A 4 -2.06 -0.93 2.26
N SER A 5 -1.89 0.38 2.09
CA SER A 5 -1.79 0.97 0.75
C SER A 5 -0.40 1.56 0.51
N LYS A 6 0.19 1.23 -0.64
CA LYS A 6 1.50 1.70 -1.08
C LYS A 6 1.36 2.52 -2.36
N ASP A 7 1.67 3.80 -2.28
CA ASP A 7 1.85 4.66 -3.45
C ASP A 7 3.35 4.66 -3.84
N GLU A 8 3.65 4.47 -5.12
CA GLU A 8 5.02 4.58 -5.64
C GLU A 8 5.68 5.93 -5.37
N ARG A 9 4.87 6.99 -5.22
CA ARG A 9 5.38 8.32 -4.88
C ARG A 9 5.96 8.42 -3.47
N THR A 10 5.65 7.50 -2.56
CA THR A 10 6.02 7.61 -1.13
C THR A 10 7.54 7.73 -0.93
N LEU A 11 8.33 7.10 -1.79
CA LEU A 11 9.80 7.18 -1.75
C LEU A 11 10.36 8.56 -2.16
N SER A 12 9.63 9.31 -2.99
CA SER A 12 10.08 10.61 -3.51
C SER A 12 10.02 11.76 -2.49
N ARG A 13 9.43 11.52 -1.30
CA ARG A 13 9.38 12.49 -0.19
C ARG A 13 10.58 12.44 0.75
N GLY A 14 11.53 11.52 0.56
CA GLY A 14 12.66 11.32 1.47
C GLY A 14 13.63 12.51 1.59
N TYR A 15 13.68 13.42 0.61
CA TYR A 15 14.71 14.47 0.51
C TYR A 15 14.14 15.90 0.54
N GLY A 16 13.10 16.13 1.36
CA GLY A 16 12.42 17.44 1.45
C GLY A 16 13.04 18.47 2.39
N TYR A 17 14.19 18.19 3.00
CA TYR A 17 14.82 19.09 3.99
C TYR A 17 16.10 19.71 3.45
N SER A 18 16.11 21.04 3.37
CA SER A 18 17.32 21.84 3.16
C SER A 18 18.14 21.90 4.46
N LEU A 19 19.46 22.00 4.36
CA LEU A 19 20.37 22.23 5.50
C LEU A 19 20.09 23.57 6.21
N LYS A 20 19.52 24.53 5.49
CA LYS A 20 18.92 25.74 6.08
C LYS A 20 17.43 25.49 6.26
N ASN A 21 16.84 26.06 7.31
CA ASN A 21 15.43 25.93 7.70
C ASN A 21 14.45 26.59 6.70
N THR A 22 14.62 26.29 5.41
CA THR A 22 13.90 26.82 4.27
C THR A 22 13.12 25.67 3.65
N PHE A 23 11.80 25.82 3.56
CA PHE A 23 10.93 24.84 2.94
C PHE A 23 11.34 24.57 1.49
N ALA A 24 11.57 23.30 1.14
CA ALA A 24 11.78 22.89 -0.24
C ALA A 24 10.44 22.91 -0.98
N ILE A 25 10.21 23.92 -1.83
CA ILE A 25 9.00 24.04 -2.65
C ILE A 25 9.34 23.54 -4.07
N LYS A 26 8.76 22.40 -4.46
CA LYS A 26 8.83 21.90 -5.85
C LYS A 26 7.44 21.91 -6.47
N LYS A 27 7.25 22.71 -7.54
CA LYS A 27 6.07 22.57 -8.42
C LYS A 27 6.28 21.31 -9.25
N ASN A 28 5.44 20.31 -9.03
CA ASN A 28 5.45 19.07 -9.81
C ASN A 28 4.05 18.85 -10.38
N VAL A 29 3.96 18.27 -11.57
CA VAL A 29 2.67 17.84 -12.13
C VAL A 29 2.10 16.76 -11.23
N PHE A 30 0.79 16.80 -10.96
CA PHE A 30 0.12 15.75 -10.19
C PHE A 30 -0.05 14.49 -11.07
N VAL A 31 1.05 13.75 -11.28
CA VAL A 31 1.04 12.49 -12.04
C VAL A 31 0.64 11.36 -11.09
N CYS A 32 -0.66 11.03 -11.00
CA CYS A 32 -1.14 9.98 -10.07
C CYS A 32 -0.32 8.72 -10.31
N GLY A 33 0.51 8.33 -9.34
CA GLY A 33 1.28 7.09 -9.43
C GLY A 33 0.33 5.89 -9.33
N VAL A 34 0.86 4.71 -9.61
CA VAL A 34 0.10 3.48 -9.37
C VAL A 34 0.00 3.26 -7.86
N ARG A 35 -1.24 3.18 -7.35
CA ARG A 35 -1.50 2.84 -5.95
C ARG A 35 -1.70 1.33 -5.85
N TYR A 36 -0.92 0.68 -5.01
CA TYR A 36 -1.09 -0.72 -4.67
C TYR A 36 -1.81 -0.85 -3.34
N THR A 37 -2.74 -1.78 -3.26
CA THR A 37 -3.38 -2.22 -2.02
C THR A 37 -2.86 -3.61 -1.67
N ILE A 38 -2.48 -3.78 -0.42
CA ILE A 38 -1.89 -4.99 0.13
C ILE A 38 -2.85 -5.48 1.21
N LEU A 39 -3.26 -6.74 1.10
CA LEU A 39 -4.15 -7.42 2.04
C LEU A 39 -3.37 -8.50 2.79
N PRO A 40 -2.70 -8.16 3.91
CA PRO A 40 -2.08 -9.15 4.75
C PRO A 40 -3.08 -9.81 5.72
N ALA A 41 -3.04 -11.14 5.77
CA ALA A 41 -3.61 -11.94 6.83
C ALA A 41 -2.49 -12.45 7.75
N PHE A 42 -2.64 -12.18 9.05
CA PHE A 42 -1.69 -12.55 10.09
C PHE A 42 -2.31 -13.59 11.02
N SER A 43 -1.50 -14.57 11.44
CA SER A 43 -1.72 -15.45 12.58
C SER A 43 -0.64 -15.22 13.65
N LEU A 44 -0.69 -15.98 14.74
CA LEU A 44 0.35 -15.96 15.78
C LEU A 44 1.72 -16.42 15.26
N GLN A 45 1.78 -17.12 14.13
CA GLN A 45 3.01 -17.60 13.50
C GLN A 45 3.57 -16.61 12.45
N GLY A 46 2.88 -15.49 12.23
CA GLY A 46 3.27 -14.48 11.25
C GLY A 46 2.27 -14.34 10.12
N ILE A 47 2.75 -14.03 8.93
CA ILE A 47 1.91 -13.82 7.75
C ILE A 47 1.46 -15.17 7.21
N ILE A 48 0.16 -15.40 7.15
CA ILE A 48 -0.44 -16.63 6.60
C ILE A 48 -0.85 -16.47 5.14
N ALA A 49 -1.24 -15.27 4.72
CA ALA A 49 -1.57 -14.96 3.34
C ALA A 49 -1.34 -13.47 3.06
N VAL A 50 -0.90 -13.17 1.83
CA VAL A 50 -0.77 -11.79 1.33
C VAL A 50 -1.27 -11.76 -0.09
N ASP A 51 -2.08 -10.75 -0.40
CA ASP A 51 -2.44 -10.40 -1.76
C ASP A 51 -2.08 -8.95 -2.05
N ILE A 52 -1.57 -8.68 -3.24
CA ILE A 52 -1.13 -7.36 -3.69
C ILE A 52 -1.84 -7.06 -5.00
N MET A 53 -2.67 -6.02 -4.99
CA MET A 53 -3.42 -5.59 -6.15
C MET A 53 -3.16 -4.13 -6.47
N GLU A 54 -3.30 -3.79 -7.75
CA GLU A 54 -3.34 -2.41 -8.19
C GLU A 54 -4.73 -1.81 -7.96
N GLY A 55 -4.80 -0.57 -7.49
CA GLY A 55 -6.04 0.12 -7.19
C GLY A 55 -6.58 -0.19 -5.79
N SER A 56 -7.87 0.00 -5.59
CA SER A 56 -8.58 -0.18 -4.31
C SER A 56 -9.18 -1.58 -4.17
N CYS A 57 -9.21 -2.11 -2.95
CA CYS A 57 -9.91 -3.35 -2.67
C CYS A 57 -11.44 -3.15 -2.74
N THR A 58 -12.13 -3.97 -3.55
CA THR A 58 -13.60 -4.06 -3.55
C THR A 58 -14.08 -5.18 -2.64
N LYS A 59 -15.37 -5.16 -2.29
CA LYS A 59 -15.99 -6.21 -1.46
C LYS A 59 -15.86 -7.61 -2.08
N GLU A 60 -15.96 -7.72 -3.40
CA GLU A 60 -15.83 -8.98 -4.12
C GLU A 60 -14.40 -9.53 -4.05
N ILE A 61 -13.41 -8.66 -4.28
CA ILE A 61 -12.00 -9.03 -4.19
C ILE A 61 -11.65 -9.49 -2.77
N PHE A 62 -12.11 -8.74 -1.76
CA PHE A 62 -11.90 -9.12 -0.37
C PHE A 62 -12.50 -10.48 -0.02
N LYS A 63 -13.74 -10.75 -0.47
CA LYS A 63 -14.38 -12.06 -0.26
C LYS A 63 -13.60 -13.18 -0.93
N ASN A 64 -13.18 -12.98 -2.17
CA ASN A 64 -12.39 -13.96 -2.90
C ASN A 64 -11.07 -14.24 -2.18
N PHE A 65 -10.37 -13.19 -1.72
CA PHE A 65 -9.15 -13.33 -0.92
C PHE A 65 -9.35 -14.20 0.32
N VAL A 66 -10.41 -13.95 1.10
CA VAL A 66 -10.71 -14.73 2.31
C VAL A 66 -10.95 -16.20 1.97
N ILE A 67 -11.75 -16.47 0.94
CA ILE A 67 -12.10 -17.85 0.56
C ILE A 67 -10.88 -18.57 -0.02
N SER A 68 -10.13 -17.93 -0.91
CA SER A 68 -9.07 -18.57 -1.68
C SER A 68 -7.76 -18.71 -0.94
N ASN A 69 -7.47 -17.79 -0.01
CA ASN A 69 -6.13 -17.67 0.60
C ASN A 69 -6.14 -17.78 2.13
N VAL A 70 -7.28 -17.60 2.81
CA VAL A 70 -7.36 -17.63 4.28
C VAL A 70 -8.09 -18.88 4.80
N VAL A 71 -9.22 -19.25 4.20
CA VAL A 71 -10.04 -20.39 4.63
C VAL A 71 -9.62 -21.70 3.97
N SER A 72 -8.93 -21.63 2.83
CA SER A 72 -8.38 -22.78 2.10
C SER A 72 -7.12 -23.39 2.73
N LEU A 73 -6.69 -22.87 3.89
CA LEU A 73 -5.52 -23.30 4.68
C LEU A 73 -5.86 -24.44 5.64
#